data_AF-A0A7C8KD87-F1
#
_entry.id   AF-A0A7C8KD87-F1
#
_cell.length_a   1.000
_cell.length_b   1.000
_cell.length_c   1.000
_cell.angle_alpha   90.00
_cell.angle_beta   90.00
_cell.angle_gamma   90.00
#
_symmetry.space_group_name_H-M   'P 1'
#
loop_
_entity.id
_entity.type
_entity.pdbx_description
1 polymer ?
#
loop_
_entity_poly.entity_id
_entity_poly.type
_entity_poly.pdbx_seq_one_letter_code
_entity_poly.pdbx_strand_id
1 'polypeptide(L)'
;MAYFDALGLQLDDVTLVPLSKVLGSESMGEINRKGFTDGWMQLGADSLPKMQEKLQELRQSLDTNEEYFKEVYKWAFGWAKPAGSKALPLDSATEWWRLLLQSRFGDNGHLERWLEFLNEKWKKSISKDTWNMFYEFILSAKADPTLTGYDENGSYPSTIDAYVDYYRNLEQ
;
A
#
# COMPACT_ATOMS: atom_id res chain seq x y z
N MET A 1 8.46 8.39 18.83
CA MET A 1 8.14 9.62 18.06
C MET A 1 9.39 10.44 17.77
N ALA A 2 10.15 10.89 18.78
CA ALA A 2 11.36 11.72 18.58
C ALA A 2 12.40 11.25 17.53
N TYR A 3 12.52 9.94 17.27
CA TYR A 3 13.42 9.43 16.24
C TYR A 3 12.94 9.69 14.80
N PHE A 4 11.66 9.41 14.50
CA PHE A 4 11.10 9.66 13.16
C PHE A 4 11.04 11.17 12.88
N ASP A 5 10.74 11.97 13.90
CA ASP A 5 10.79 13.43 13.81
C ASP A 5 12.20 13.93 13.47
N ALA A 6 13.24 13.36 14.09
CA ALA A 6 14.64 13.69 13.80
C ALA A 6 15.07 13.29 12.37
N LEU A 7 14.41 12.30 11.78
CA LEU A 7 14.59 11.92 10.38
C LEU A 7 13.77 12.79 9.41
N GLY A 8 12.91 13.68 9.92
CA GLY A 8 12.00 14.48 9.11
C GLY A 8 10.83 13.70 8.52
N LEU A 9 10.47 12.55 9.12
CA LEU A 9 9.35 11.72 8.69
C LEU A 9 8.10 12.03 9.52
N GLN A 10 6.97 12.18 8.85
CA GLN A 10 5.66 12.19 9.49
C GLN A 10 5.11 10.76 9.61
N LEU A 11 4.14 10.54 10.50
CA LEU A 11 3.58 9.20 10.73
C LEU A 11 2.77 8.64 9.54
N ASP A 12 2.29 9.54 8.68
CA ASP A 12 1.59 9.27 7.43
C ASP A 12 2.51 9.34 6.21
N ASP A 13 3.83 9.31 6.42
CA ASP A 13 4.79 9.28 5.33
C ASP A 13 4.92 7.87 4.74
N VAL A 14 4.61 7.72 3.45
CA VAL A 14 4.69 6.43 2.75
C VAL A 14 6.09 5.80 2.80
N THR A 15 7.15 6.61 2.99
CA THR A 15 8.54 6.16 3.11
C THR A 15 8.78 5.34 4.39
N LEU A 16 7.89 5.45 5.39
CA LEU A 16 7.94 4.58 6.57
C LEU A 16 7.72 3.10 6.23
N VAL A 17 6.99 2.79 5.16
CA VAL A 17 6.71 1.41 4.76
C VAL A 17 7.98 0.68 4.28
N PRO A 18 8.71 1.16 3.25
CA PRO A 18 9.96 0.52 2.84
C PRO A 18 11.04 0.61 3.93
N LEU A 19 11.08 1.68 4.73
CA LEU A 19 11.98 1.77 5.87
C LEU A 19 11.71 0.63 6.87
N SER A 20 10.45 0.45 7.28
CA SER A 20 10.05 -0.58 8.23
C SER A 20 10.36 -1.99 7.70
N LYS A 21 10.22 -2.20 6.39
CA LYS A 21 10.65 -3.43 5.72
C LYS A 21 12.15 -3.68 5.85
N VAL A 22 12.98 -2.67 5.61
CA VAL A 22 14.45 -2.79 5.73
C VAL A 22 14.91 -2.96 7.17
N LEU A 23 14.27 -2.25 8.11
CA LEU A 23 14.58 -2.36 9.55
C LEU A 23 14.00 -3.63 10.20
N GLY A 24 13.41 -4.53 9.42
CA GLY A 24 12.88 -5.82 9.91
C GLY A 24 11.78 -5.65 10.96
N SER A 25 10.93 -4.63 10.79
CA SER A 25 9.79 -4.39 11.68
C SER A 25 8.74 -5.50 11.53
N GLU A 26 8.36 -6.12 12.65
CA GLU A 26 7.35 -7.18 12.67
C GLU A 26 5.92 -6.61 12.68
N SER A 27 5.74 -5.44 13.27
CA SER A 27 4.44 -4.77 13.42
C SER A 27 4.61 -3.25 13.38
N MET A 28 3.54 -2.52 13.04
CA MET A 28 3.59 -1.06 12.94
C MET A 28 4.00 -0.42 14.26
N GLY A 29 5.04 0.42 14.22
CA GLY A 29 5.55 1.14 15.39
C GLY A 29 6.55 0.35 16.26
N GLU A 30 6.82 -0.91 15.93
CA GLU A 30 7.76 -1.75 16.66
C GLU A 30 8.98 -2.08 15.79
N ILE A 31 10.16 -1.63 16.25
CA ILE A 31 11.45 -1.98 15.65
C ILE A 31 12.34 -2.47 16.78
N ASN A 32 12.76 -3.73 16.71
CA ASN A 32 13.71 -4.26 17.69
C ASN A 32 15.12 -3.73 17.41
N ARG A 33 15.97 -3.70 18.44
CA ARG A 33 17.33 -3.14 18.33
C ARG A 33 18.16 -3.78 17.22
N LYS A 34 18.02 -5.09 17.01
CA LYS A 34 18.77 -5.82 15.99
C LYS A 34 18.34 -5.40 14.58
N GLY A 35 17.04 -5.36 14.31
CA GLY A 35 16.49 -4.90 13.03
C GLY A 35 16.88 -3.46 12.74
N PHE A 36 16.86 -2.60 13.76
CA PHE A 36 17.36 -1.22 13.63
C PHE A 36 18.84 -1.17 13.22
N THR A 37 19.72 -1.85 13.95
CA THR A 37 21.17 -1.79 13.67
C THR A 37 21.53 -2.43 12.35
N ASP A 38 20.95 -3.60 12.07
CA ASP A 38 21.27 -4.39 10.88
C ASP A 38 20.71 -3.71 9.63
N GLY A 39 19.48 -3.19 9.69
CA GLY A 39 18.85 -2.50 8.56
C GLY A 39 19.57 -1.21 8.18
N TRP A 40 19.97 -0.38 9.15
CA TRP A 40 20.77 0.81 8.86
C TRP A 40 22.19 0.50 8.37
N MET A 41 22.79 -0.57 8.89
CA MET A 41 24.07 -1.08 8.37
C MET A 41 23.94 -1.57 6.92
N GLN A 42 22.85 -2.26 6.58
CA GLN A 42 22.55 -2.69 5.21
C GLN A 42 22.36 -1.49 4.26
N LEU A 43 21.72 -0.42 4.74
CA LEU A 43 21.60 0.84 3.99
C LEU A 43 22.90 1.66 3.96
N GLY A 44 23.94 1.26 4.69
CA GLY A 44 25.20 1.99 4.75
C GLY A 44 25.10 3.36 5.46
N ALA A 45 24.14 3.52 6.38
CA ALA A 45 23.94 4.77 7.12
C ALA A 45 24.21 4.58 8.62
N ASP A 46 25.16 5.35 9.15
CA ASP A 46 25.60 5.32 10.56
C ASP A 46 25.38 6.67 11.29
N SER A 47 24.79 7.64 10.61
CA SER A 47 24.52 8.98 11.15
C SER A 47 23.19 9.52 10.63
N LEU A 48 22.56 10.43 11.37
CA LEU A 48 21.28 11.03 10.99
C LEU A 48 21.28 11.65 9.58
N PRO A 49 22.30 12.41 9.14
CA PRO A 49 22.33 12.93 7.77
C PRO A 49 22.32 11.83 6.71
N LYS A 50 23.11 10.76 6.90
CA LYS A 50 23.11 9.62 5.96
C LYS A 50 21.77 8.88 5.98
N MET A 51 21.12 8.78 7.14
CA MET A 51 19.79 8.17 7.24
C MET A 51 18.77 8.99 6.44
N GLN A 52 18.82 10.33 6.52
CA GLN A 52 17.97 11.23 5.74
C GLN A 52 18.22 11.10 4.23
N GLU A 53 19.48 11.02 3.79
CA GLU A 53 19.83 10.75 2.39
C GLU A 53 19.24 9.42 1.91
N LYS A 54 19.36 8.35 2.71
CA LYS A 54 18.80 7.04 2.36
C LYS A 54 17.28 7.03 2.33
N LEU A 55 16.60 7.84 3.14
CA LEU A 55 15.15 8.00 3.03
C LEU A 55 14.73 8.66 1.72
N GLN A 56 15.49 9.64 1.24
CA GLN A 56 15.26 10.25 -0.07
C GLN A 56 15.45 9.23 -1.19
N GLU A 57 16.51 8.40 -1.12
CA GLU A 57 16.73 7.30 -2.07
C GLU A 57 15.59 6.26 -2.05
N LEU A 58 15.10 5.88 -0.87
CA LEU A 58 13.97 4.96 -0.74
C LEU A 58 12.69 5.54 -1.33
N ARG A 59 12.41 6.83 -1.09
CA ARG A 59 11.27 7.52 -1.71
C ARG A 59 11.40 7.56 -3.23
N GLN A 60 12.55 7.97 -3.75
CA GLN A 60 12.79 7.98 -5.19
C GLN A 60 12.64 6.57 -5.81
N SER A 61 13.11 5.55 -5.11
CA SER A 61 12.98 4.15 -5.54
C SER A 61 11.52 3.70 -5.55
N LEU A 62 10.73 4.07 -4.53
CA LEU A 62 9.29 3.87 -4.57
C LEU A 62 8.73 4.51 -5.84
N ASP A 63 8.94 5.82 -6.03
CA ASP A 63 8.34 6.60 -7.12
C ASP A 63 8.68 6.09 -8.52
N THR A 64 9.92 5.67 -8.74
CA THR A 64 10.44 5.38 -10.09
C THR A 64 10.56 3.89 -10.44
N ASN A 65 10.56 2.99 -9.44
CA ASN A 65 10.72 1.56 -9.68
C ASN A 65 9.42 0.80 -9.36
N GLU A 66 8.70 0.43 -10.42
CA GLU A 66 7.42 -0.28 -10.33
C GLU A 66 7.53 -1.66 -9.67
N GLU A 67 8.61 -2.41 -9.92
CA GLU A 67 8.81 -3.72 -9.29
C GLU A 67 9.02 -3.58 -7.78
N TYR A 68 9.83 -2.60 -7.39
CA TYR A 68 10.10 -2.29 -5.98
C TYR A 68 8.83 -1.80 -5.27
N PHE A 69 8.08 -0.88 -5.90
CA PHE A 69 6.80 -0.44 -5.36
C PHE A 69 5.85 -1.61 -5.15
N LYS A 70 5.69 -2.48 -6.16
CA LYS A 70 4.84 -3.67 -6.09
C LYS A 70 5.26 -4.63 -4.99
N GLU A 71 6.56 -4.81 -4.78
CA GLU A 71 7.10 -5.61 -3.67
C GLU A 71 6.72 -5.01 -2.31
N VAL A 72 6.93 -3.70 -2.13
CA VAL A 72 6.60 -2.96 -0.89
C VAL A 72 5.09 -2.99 -0.63
N TYR A 73 4.27 -2.76 -1.66
CA TYR A 73 2.82 -2.83 -1.59
C TYR A 73 2.32 -4.21 -1.13
N LYS A 74 2.86 -5.30 -1.69
CA LYS A 74 2.50 -6.67 -1.29
C LYS A 74 2.96 -6.99 0.13
N TRP A 75 4.13 -6.47 0.52
CA TRP A 75 4.66 -6.64 1.87
C TRP A 75 3.81 -5.90 2.91
N ALA A 76 3.35 -4.68 2.59
CA ALA A 76 2.57 -3.83 3.49
C ALA A 76 1.34 -4.54 4.06
N PHE A 77 0.66 -5.41 3.28
CA PHE A 77 -0.45 -6.23 3.79
C PHE A 77 -0.07 -7.05 5.03
N GLY A 78 1.10 -7.70 4.99
CA GLY A 78 1.58 -8.56 6.07
C GLY A 78 1.91 -7.77 7.34
N TRP A 79 2.40 -6.54 7.16
CA TRP A 79 2.78 -5.62 8.22
C TRP A 79 1.58 -4.89 8.83
N ALA A 80 0.60 -4.54 8.00
CA ALA A 80 -0.62 -3.82 8.39
C ALA A 80 -1.64 -4.69 9.12
N LYS A 81 -1.67 -6.00 8.86
CA LYS A 81 -2.72 -6.88 9.39
C LYS A 81 -2.48 -7.20 10.87
N PRO A 82 -3.55 -7.34 11.68
CA PRO A 82 -3.41 -7.80 13.06
C PRO A 82 -2.70 -9.16 13.16
N ALA A 83 -1.91 -9.34 14.21
CA ALA A 83 -1.25 -10.60 14.51
C ALA A 83 -2.26 -11.76 14.58
N GLY A 84 -1.94 -12.89 13.95
CA GLY A 84 -2.84 -14.05 13.86
C GLY A 84 -3.98 -13.93 12.84
N SER A 85 -4.26 -12.73 12.30
CA SER A 85 -5.29 -12.56 11.27
C SER A 85 -4.80 -12.95 9.86
N LYS A 86 -5.73 -13.47 9.05
CA LYS A 86 -5.55 -13.73 7.61
C LYS A 86 -6.07 -12.59 6.72
N ALA A 87 -6.76 -11.61 7.30
CA ALA A 87 -7.39 -10.51 6.58
C ALA A 87 -7.14 -9.17 7.28
N LEU A 88 -7.14 -8.11 6.49
CA LEU A 88 -7.11 -6.73 6.98
C LEU A 88 -8.53 -6.26 7.33
N PRO A 89 -8.75 -5.64 8.51
CA PRO A 89 -9.96 -4.88 8.76
C PRO A 89 -10.19 -3.83 7.67
N LEU A 90 -11.46 -3.59 7.33
CA LEU A 90 -11.83 -2.71 6.22
C LEU A 90 -11.25 -1.30 6.40
N ASP A 91 -11.51 -0.68 7.55
CA ASP A 91 -11.04 0.67 7.87
C ASP A 91 -9.51 0.78 7.75
N SER A 92 -8.77 -0.23 8.20
CA SER A 92 -7.32 -0.25 8.04
C SER A 92 -6.93 -0.38 6.56
N ALA A 93 -7.58 -1.27 5.80
CA ALA A 93 -7.27 -1.46 4.39
C ALA A 93 -7.51 -0.17 3.58
N THR A 94 -8.57 0.58 3.87
CA THR A 94 -8.87 1.84 3.18
C THR A 94 -7.80 2.90 3.45
N GLU A 95 -7.35 3.05 4.70
CA GLU A 95 -6.27 3.98 5.04
C GLU A 95 -4.94 3.60 4.38
N TRP A 96 -4.59 2.30 4.38
CA TRP A 96 -3.36 1.84 3.73
C TRP A 96 -3.39 2.03 2.23
N TRP A 97 -4.53 1.81 1.57
CA TRP A 97 -4.65 2.09 0.14
C TRP A 97 -4.54 3.58 -0.17
N ARG A 98 -5.13 4.47 0.63
CA ARG A 98 -4.91 5.92 0.49
C ARG A 98 -3.44 6.24 0.61
N LEU A 99 -2.79 5.81 1.68
CA LEU A 99 -1.37 6.08 1.93
C LEU A 99 -0.46 5.60 0.79
N LEU A 100 -0.68 4.38 0.28
CA LEU A 100 0.19 3.75 -0.72
C LEU A 100 -0.11 4.18 -2.16
N LEU A 101 -1.38 4.42 -2.50
CA LEU A 101 -1.83 4.54 -3.90
C LEU A 101 -2.25 5.96 -4.29
N GLN A 102 -2.51 6.88 -3.34
CA GLN A 102 -3.03 8.22 -3.67
C GLN A 102 -2.13 8.99 -4.63
N SER A 103 -0.81 8.97 -4.41
CA SER A 103 0.13 9.73 -5.25
C SER A 103 0.25 9.19 -6.68
N ARG A 104 -0.12 7.93 -6.92
CA ARG A 104 0.00 7.24 -8.22
C ARG A 104 -1.30 7.13 -9.02
N PHE A 105 -2.40 7.01 -8.28
CA PHE A 105 -3.72 6.65 -8.82
C PHE A 105 -4.82 7.58 -8.31
N GLY A 106 -4.54 8.60 -7.51
CA GLY A 106 -5.57 9.51 -6.99
C GLY A 106 -6.30 10.30 -8.08
N ASP A 107 -5.69 10.46 -9.26
CA ASP A 107 -6.27 11.13 -10.43
C ASP A 107 -7.04 10.17 -11.36
N ASN A 108 -6.98 8.85 -11.14
CA ASN A 108 -7.60 7.86 -12.03
C ASN A 108 -9.11 7.70 -11.82
N GLY A 109 -9.69 8.36 -10.81
CA GLY A 109 -11.09 8.26 -10.42
C GLY A 109 -11.48 6.94 -9.74
N HIS A 110 -10.86 5.82 -10.09
CA HIS A 110 -11.18 4.50 -9.54
C HIS A 110 -10.71 4.28 -8.11
N LEU A 111 -9.60 4.88 -7.66
CA LEU A 111 -9.16 4.69 -6.27
C LEU A 111 -10.24 5.15 -5.28
N GLU A 112 -10.74 6.38 -5.45
CA GLU A 112 -11.77 6.93 -4.56
C GLU A 112 -13.09 6.16 -4.66
N ARG A 113 -13.51 5.79 -5.88
CA ARG A 113 -14.72 4.99 -6.10
C ARG A 113 -14.62 3.59 -5.49
N TRP A 114 -13.45 2.97 -5.53
CA TRP A 114 -13.20 1.70 -4.85
C TRP A 114 -13.35 1.86 -3.33
N LEU A 115 -12.76 2.89 -2.75
CA LEU A 115 -12.85 3.14 -1.30
C LEU A 115 -14.30 3.44 -0.87
N GLU A 116 -15.06 4.17 -1.69
CA GLU A 116 -16.49 4.41 -1.49
C GLU A 116 -17.30 3.10 -1.55
N PHE A 117 -17.13 2.30 -2.61
CA PHE A 117 -17.75 0.99 -2.77
C PHE A 117 -17.51 0.08 -1.55
N LEU A 118 -16.27 0.04 -1.09
CA LEU A 118 -15.87 -0.77 0.04
C LEU A 118 -16.62 -0.41 1.32
N ASN A 119 -16.75 0.89 1.60
CA ASN A 119 -17.43 1.41 2.77
C ASN A 119 -18.97 1.30 2.67
N GLU A 120 -19.54 1.51 1.49
CA GLU A 120 -20.99 1.56 1.33
C GLU A 120 -21.61 0.19 1.08
N LYS A 121 -20.97 -0.64 0.26
CA LYS A 121 -21.54 -1.90 -0.26
C LYS A 121 -20.82 -3.13 0.28
N TRP A 122 -19.49 -3.16 0.25
CA TRP A 122 -18.75 -4.38 0.59
C TRP A 122 -18.77 -4.70 2.09
N LYS A 123 -18.36 -3.75 2.94
CA LYS A 123 -18.42 -3.82 4.43
C LYS A 123 -17.79 -5.08 5.05
N LYS A 124 -16.79 -5.68 4.39
CA LYS A 124 -16.07 -6.87 4.85
C LYS A 124 -14.56 -6.64 4.84
N SER A 125 -13.84 -7.41 5.65
CA SER A 125 -12.38 -7.44 5.68
C SER A 125 -11.77 -7.80 4.31
N ILE A 126 -10.55 -7.33 4.08
CA ILE A 126 -9.82 -7.53 2.82
C ILE A 126 -8.85 -8.70 2.95
N SER A 127 -8.94 -9.65 2.02
CA SER A 127 -8.02 -10.78 1.94
C SER A 127 -6.68 -10.38 1.29
N LYS A 128 -5.62 -11.16 1.54
CA LYS A 128 -4.32 -10.95 0.87
C LYS A 128 -4.42 -11.01 -0.65
N ASP A 129 -5.30 -11.88 -1.14
CA ASP A 129 -5.51 -12.08 -2.57
C ASP A 129 -6.18 -10.84 -3.21
N THR A 130 -7.28 -10.37 -2.61
CA THR A 130 -7.94 -9.10 -2.99
C THR A 130 -6.96 -7.92 -2.96
N TRP A 131 -6.16 -7.80 -1.90
CA TRP A 131 -5.13 -6.77 -1.79
C TRP A 131 -4.15 -6.84 -2.97
N ASN A 132 -3.58 -8.01 -3.23
CA ASN A 132 -2.58 -8.17 -4.30
C ASN A 132 -3.17 -7.92 -5.69
N MET A 133 -4.37 -8.46 -5.96
CA MET A 133 -5.04 -8.33 -7.26
C MET A 133 -5.56 -6.92 -7.51
N PHE A 134 -5.89 -6.16 -6.46
CA PHE A 134 -6.32 -4.77 -6.61
C PHE A 134 -5.24 -3.88 -7.26
N TYR A 135 -3.95 -4.17 -7.01
CA TYR A 135 -2.87 -3.43 -7.68
C TYR A 135 -2.84 -3.67 -9.19
N GLU A 136 -3.01 -4.93 -9.61
CA GLU A 136 -3.09 -5.26 -11.04
C GLU A 136 -4.33 -4.63 -11.68
N PHE A 137 -5.45 -4.69 -10.96
CA PHE A 137 -6.71 -4.10 -11.39
C PHE A 137 -6.59 -2.58 -11.58
N ILE A 138 -6.05 -1.84 -10.60
CA ILE A 138 -5.98 -0.38 -10.67
C ILE A 138 -4.99 0.10 -11.73
N LEU A 139 -3.93 -0.68 -12.01
CA LEU A 139 -3.06 -0.46 -13.18
C LEU A 139 -3.82 -0.66 -14.49
N SER A 140 -4.60 -1.75 -14.61
CA SER A 140 -5.44 -2.01 -15.78
C SER A 140 -6.50 -0.91 -15.97
N ALA A 141 -7.16 -0.48 -14.90
CA ALA A 141 -8.15 0.59 -14.90
C ALA A 141 -7.56 1.95 -15.28
N LYS A 142 -6.28 2.20 -14.95
CA LYS A 142 -5.57 3.39 -15.43
C LYS A 142 -5.38 3.38 -16.95
N ALA A 143 -5.22 2.19 -17.55
CA ALA A 143 -5.10 2.03 -19.01
C ALA A 143 -6.46 1.97 -19.73
N ASP A 144 -7.50 1.49 -19.06
CA ASP A 144 -8.90 1.50 -19.52
C ASP A 144 -9.82 2.08 -18.43
N PRO A 145 -9.94 3.42 -18.36
CA PRO A 145 -10.76 4.10 -17.33
C PRO A 145 -12.25 3.80 -17.42
N THR A 146 -12.72 3.26 -18.55
CA THR A 146 -14.12 2.89 -18.74
C THR A 146 -14.42 1.46 -18.29
N LEU A 147 -13.38 0.66 -17.99
CA LEU A 147 -13.47 -0.75 -17.67
C LEU A 147 -14.23 -1.56 -18.73
N THR A 148 -14.18 -1.14 -20.00
CA THR A 148 -14.87 -1.82 -21.11
C THR A 148 -14.23 -3.15 -21.46
N GLY A 149 -12.91 -3.27 -21.27
CA GLY A 149 -12.14 -4.49 -21.46
C GLY A 149 -12.10 -5.42 -20.25
N TYR A 150 -12.81 -5.11 -19.16
CA TYR A 150 -12.84 -5.95 -17.97
C TYR A 150 -13.63 -7.25 -18.23
N ASP A 151 -12.98 -8.40 -18.04
CA ASP A 151 -13.57 -9.74 -18.12
C ASP A 151 -13.98 -10.25 -16.74
N GLU A 152 -15.29 -10.32 -16.50
CA GLU A 152 -15.90 -10.84 -15.27
C GLU A 152 -15.68 -12.36 -15.07
N ASN A 153 -15.31 -13.09 -16.13
CA ASN A 153 -14.90 -14.50 -16.01
C ASN A 153 -13.39 -14.65 -15.81
N GLY A 154 -12.68 -13.53 -15.63
CA GLY A 154 -11.26 -13.49 -15.32
C GLY A 154 -10.92 -14.09 -13.96
N SER A 155 -9.65 -14.04 -13.59
CA SER A 155 -9.15 -14.55 -12.30
C SER A 155 -9.16 -13.50 -11.18
N TYR A 156 -9.95 -12.43 -11.33
CA TYR A 156 -10.06 -11.42 -10.29
C TYR A 156 -10.89 -11.94 -9.11
N PRO A 157 -10.63 -11.45 -7.89
CA PRO A 157 -11.45 -11.79 -6.74
C PRO A 157 -12.85 -11.18 -6.87
N SER A 158 -13.87 -11.88 -6.35
CA SER A 158 -15.27 -11.43 -6.43
C SER A 158 -15.55 -10.04 -5.84
N THR A 159 -14.68 -9.55 -4.94
CA THR A 159 -14.74 -8.16 -4.46
C THR A 159 -14.49 -7.15 -5.57
N ILE A 160 -13.57 -7.45 -6.50
CA ILE A 160 -13.25 -6.60 -7.65
C ILE A 160 -14.38 -6.71 -8.68
N ASP A 161 -14.89 -7.90 -8.97
CA ASP A 161 -16.06 -8.07 -9.85
C ASP A 161 -17.25 -7.25 -9.35
N ALA A 162 -17.56 -7.35 -8.06
CA ALA A 162 -18.63 -6.58 -7.43
C ALA A 162 -18.39 -5.06 -7.47
N TYR A 163 -17.13 -4.60 -7.48
CA TYR A 163 -16.81 -3.19 -7.68
C TYR A 163 -17.05 -2.75 -9.13
N VAL A 164 -16.66 -3.57 -10.12
CA VAL A 164 -16.90 -3.25 -11.53
C VAL A 164 -18.39 -3.13 -11.81
N ASP A 165 -19.19 -4.06 -11.27
CA ASP A 165 -20.65 -3.99 -11.33
C ASP A 165 -21.19 -2.71 -10.67
N TYR A 166 -20.69 -2.38 -9.47
CA TYR A 166 -21.08 -1.16 -8.78
C TYR A 166 -20.76 0.09 -9.60
N TYR A 167 -19.54 0.18 -10.14
CA TYR A 167 -19.08 1.30 -10.94
C TYR A 167 -19.92 1.50 -12.21
N ARG A 168 -20.19 0.43 -12.95
CA ARG A 168 -20.99 0.49 -14.19
C ARG A 168 -22.46 0.87 -13.94
N ASN A 169 -23.02 0.52 -12.78
CA ASN A 169 -24.38 0.88 -12.41
C ASN A 169 -24.53 2.31 -11.86
N LEU A 170 -23.43 2.98 -11.50
CA LEU A 170 -23.44 4.40 -11.11
C LEU A 170 -23.43 5.35 -12.31
N GLU A 171 -22.88 4.91 -13.44
CA GLU A 171 -22.72 5.70 -14.67
C GLU A 171 -23.90 5.56 -15.65
N GLN A 172 -24.98 4.85 -15.24
CA GLN A 172 -26.26 4.73 -15.97
C GLN A 172 -27.32 5.65 -15.38
#